data_AF-A0A0C3E3I5-F1
#
_entry.id   AF-A0A0C3E3I5-F1
#
_cell.length_a   1.000
_cell.length_b   1.000
_cell.length_c   1.000
_cell.angle_alpha   90.00
_cell.angle_beta   90.00
_cell.angle_gamma   90.00
#
_symmetry.space_group_name_H-M   'P 1'
#
loop_
_entity.id
_entity.type
_entity.pdbx_description
1 polymer ?
#
loop_
_entity_poly.entity_id
_entity_poly.type
_entity_poly.pdbx_seq_one_letter_code
_entity_poly.pdbx_strand_id
1 'polypeptide(L)'
;MVDTLKTLRQRQRNKQSTKFDLEGLHTVYEQFWKDLPFTNIFVCITPDILHQLHKGIFHDHLLQWCLAMVGEKEMDTHFQVASRYPGLRHFKKGISVISQWTGMEHKEMERVFIDLLSGAAEDNILVMARSLLHFIYYVQFQQQMDKTLVAMQDSLNLFHSRKNIVIELSI
;
A
#
# COMPACT_ATOMS: atom_id res chain seq x y z
N MET A 1 5.59 26.90 -7.54
CA MET A 1 4.83 27.39 -6.36
C MET A 1 4.08 28.71 -6.61
N VAL A 2 4.70 29.72 -7.23
CA VAL A 2 4.05 31.03 -7.50
C VAL A 2 2.82 30.92 -8.42
N ASP A 3 2.83 29.99 -9.37
CA ASP A 3 1.71 29.79 -10.31
C ASP A 3 0.49 29.12 -9.63
N THR A 4 0.73 28.08 -8.80
CA THR A 4 -0.31 27.36 -8.05
C THR A 4 -1.07 28.25 -7.07
N LEU A 5 -0.36 29.12 -6.33
CA LEU A 5 -1.00 30.08 -5.41
C LEU A 5 -1.89 31.10 -6.16
N LYS A 6 -1.51 31.49 -7.38
CA LYS A 6 -2.35 32.36 -8.22
C LYS A 6 -3.60 31.61 -8.68
N THR A 7 -3.47 30.36 -9.12
CA THR A 7 -4.60 29.50 -9.50
C THR A 7 -5.60 29.35 -8.34
N LEU A 8 -5.12 29.09 -7.12
CA LEU A 8 -5.95 29.00 -5.91
C LEU A 8 -6.69 30.31 -5.58
N ARG A 9 -5.99 31.45 -5.61
CA ARG A 9 -6.60 32.77 -5.36
C ARG A 9 -7.63 33.13 -6.42
N GLN A 10 -7.40 32.75 -7.67
CA GLN A 10 -8.34 32.97 -8.76
C GLN A 10 -9.60 32.11 -8.58
N ARG A 11 -9.46 30.83 -8.17
CA ARG A 11 -10.59 29.96 -7.80
C ARG A 11 -11.38 30.47 -6.60
N GLN A 12 -10.71 31.09 -5.63
CA GLN A 12 -11.36 31.67 -4.45
C GLN A 12 -12.26 32.86 -4.82
N ARG A 13 -11.82 33.68 -5.79
CA ARG A 13 -12.57 34.84 -6.29
C ARG A 13 -13.66 34.44 -7.29
N ASN A 14 -13.33 33.51 -8.20
CA ASN A 14 -14.21 33.01 -9.24
C ASN A 14 -14.46 31.51 -9.05
N LYS A 15 -15.71 31.14 -8.76
CA LYS A 15 -16.12 29.75 -8.49
C LYS A 15 -15.96 28.77 -9.67
N GLN A 16 -15.39 29.17 -10.80
CA GLN A 16 -15.04 28.30 -11.92
C GLN A 16 -13.61 28.62 -12.36
N SER A 17 -12.75 27.59 -12.44
CA SER A 17 -11.40 27.72 -12.98
C SER A 17 -10.97 26.38 -13.58
N THR A 18 -10.96 26.29 -14.90
CA THR A 18 -10.49 25.09 -15.63
C THR A 18 -9.05 24.75 -15.28
N LYS A 19 -8.20 25.76 -15.03
CA LYS A 19 -6.81 25.56 -14.61
C LYS A 19 -6.71 24.91 -13.23
N PHE A 20 -7.60 25.27 -12.30
CA PHE A 20 -7.64 24.66 -10.97
C PHE A 20 -8.00 23.16 -11.05
N ASP A 21 -8.98 22.81 -11.89
CA ASP A 21 -9.40 21.43 -12.07
C ASP A 21 -8.32 20.60 -12.79
N LEU A 22 -7.67 21.16 -13.81
CA LEU A 22 -6.56 20.52 -14.52
C LEU A 22 -5.32 20.27 -13.64
N GLU A 23 -5.02 21.19 -12.70
CA GLU A 23 -3.92 21.04 -11.76
C GLU A 23 -4.25 20.11 -10.57
N GLY A 24 -5.49 19.60 -10.48
CA GLY A 24 -5.91 18.70 -9.39
C GLY A 24 -5.85 19.35 -8.02
N LEU A 25 -6.06 20.67 -7.93
CA LEU A 25 -5.93 21.41 -6.68
C LEU A 25 -7.14 21.20 -5.76
N HIS A 26 -6.89 21.28 -4.46
CA HIS A 26 -7.94 21.28 -3.44
C HIS A 26 -8.24 22.70 -2.94
N THR A 27 -9.45 22.94 -2.45
CA THR A 27 -9.91 24.25 -1.95
C THR A 27 -9.35 24.59 -0.56
N VAL A 28 -8.03 24.40 -0.39
CA VAL A 28 -7.26 24.85 0.76
C VAL A 28 -6.59 26.16 0.37
N TYR A 29 -7.34 27.27 0.48
CA TYR A 29 -6.89 28.58 0.03
C TYR A 29 -5.82 29.21 0.91
N GLU A 30 -5.81 28.82 2.19
CA GLU A 30 -4.91 29.33 3.21
C GLU A 30 -4.21 28.14 3.87
N GLN A 31 -3.06 27.73 3.32
CA GLN A 31 -2.32 26.61 3.89
C GLN A 31 -1.69 27.04 5.22
N PHE A 32 -1.81 26.24 6.28
CA PHE A 32 -1.24 26.61 7.59
C PHE A 32 0.29 26.85 7.55
N TRP A 33 0.98 26.29 6.54
CA TRP A 33 2.42 26.41 6.35
C TRP A 33 2.85 27.53 5.39
N LYS A 34 1.92 28.38 4.90
CA LYS A 34 2.25 29.42 3.90
C LYS A 34 3.30 30.44 4.39
N ASP A 35 3.36 30.70 5.68
CA ASP A 35 4.27 31.65 6.32
C ASP A 35 5.56 30.97 6.85
N LEU A 36 5.85 29.74 6.40
CA LEU A 36 7.06 28.99 6.73
C LEU A 36 8.00 28.97 5.50
N PRO A 37 8.68 30.08 5.16
CA PRO A 37 9.41 30.22 3.89
C PRO A 37 10.60 29.28 3.72
N PHE A 38 11.09 28.69 4.81
CA PHE A 38 12.22 27.76 4.82
C PHE A 38 11.80 26.30 5.06
N THR A 39 10.50 26.01 5.12
CA THR A 39 9.98 24.67 5.41
C THR A 39 9.36 24.08 4.15
N ASN A 40 9.96 23.01 3.61
CA ASN A 40 9.29 22.18 2.62
C ASN A 40 8.38 21.18 3.33
N ILE A 41 7.09 21.49 3.44
CA ILE A 41 6.11 20.66 4.14
C ILE A 41 6.08 19.21 3.62
N PHE A 42 6.36 18.99 2.33
CA PHE A 42 6.35 17.67 1.72
C PHE A 42 7.48 16.78 2.26
N VAL A 43 8.57 17.37 2.74
CA VAL A 43 9.67 16.64 3.40
C VAL A 43 9.36 16.39 4.88
N CYS A 44 8.48 17.20 5.47
CA CYS A 44 8.04 17.02 6.86
C CYS A 44 6.99 15.92 7.04
N ILE A 45 6.31 15.52 5.97
CA ILE A 45 5.36 14.40 6.00
C ILE A 45 6.18 13.11 6.02
N THR A 46 6.37 12.56 7.22
CA THR A 46 7.05 11.27 7.36
C THR A 46 6.22 10.15 6.72
N PRO A 47 6.86 9.18 6.06
CA PRO A 47 6.20 7.99 5.56
C PRO A 47 5.35 7.34 6.65
N ASP A 48 4.04 7.21 6.41
CA ASP A 48 3.17 6.46 7.31
C ASP A 48 3.08 5.00 6.84
N ILE A 49 3.55 4.08 7.68
CA ILE A 49 3.57 2.64 7.38
C ILE A 49 2.15 2.12 7.12
N LEU A 50 1.16 2.63 7.86
CA LEU A 50 -0.22 2.17 7.69
C LEU A 50 -0.76 2.52 6.30
N HIS A 51 -0.78 3.79 5.93
CA HIS A 51 -1.37 4.22 4.67
C HIS A 51 -0.50 3.89 3.46
N GLN A 52 0.83 3.93 3.59
CA GLN A 52 1.71 3.64 2.46
C GLN A 52 1.88 2.16 2.24
N LEU A 53 2.23 1.39 3.28
CA LEU A 53 2.64 0.00 3.11
C LEU A 53 1.50 -0.98 3.32
N HIS A 54 0.85 -0.94 4.49
CA HIS A 54 -0.20 -1.91 4.81
C HIS A 54 -1.45 -1.73 3.95
N LYS A 55 -1.93 -0.49 3.85
CA LYS A 55 -3.09 -0.16 3.03
C LYS A 55 -2.69 0.00 1.56
N GLY A 56 -1.79 0.94 1.25
CA GLY A 56 -1.45 1.25 -0.13
C GLY A 56 -0.81 0.09 -0.88
N ILE A 57 0.40 -0.32 -0.49
CA ILE A 57 1.17 -1.30 -1.25
C ILE A 57 0.65 -2.73 -1.07
N PHE A 58 0.32 -3.15 0.15
CA PHE A 58 -0.15 -4.51 0.39
C PHE A 58 -1.62 -4.67 -0.01
N HIS A 59 -2.54 -3.93 0.60
CA HIS A 59 -3.97 -4.17 0.40
C HIS A 59 -4.50 -3.65 -0.95
N ASP A 60 -4.14 -2.43 -1.35
CA ASP A 60 -4.69 -1.80 -2.56
C ASP A 60 -4.00 -2.29 -3.84
N HIS A 61 -2.83 -2.93 -3.73
CA HIS A 61 -2.08 -3.48 -4.86
C HIS A 61 -1.80 -4.98 -4.75
N LEU A 62 -0.89 -5.42 -3.86
CA LEU A 62 -0.44 -6.81 -3.83
C LEU A 62 -1.60 -7.80 -3.67
N LEU A 63 -2.51 -7.53 -2.73
CA LEU A 63 -3.70 -8.34 -2.49
C LEU A 63 -4.57 -8.39 -3.75
N GLN A 64 -4.83 -7.25 -4.39
CA GLN A 64 -5.67 -7.20 -5.60
C GLN A 64 -5.06 -8.00 -6.75
N TRP A 65 -3.74 -7.91 -6.95
CA TRP A 65 -3.04 -8.70 -7.96
C TRP A 65 -3.17 -10.20 -7.69
N CYS A 66 -2.95 -10.62 -6.45
CA CYS A 66 -3.09 -12.02 -6.08
C CYS A 66 -4.54 -12.51 -6.18
N LEU A 67 -5.53 -11.69 -5.83
CA LEU A 67 -6.95 -12.01 -5.97
C LEU A 67 -7.33 -12.20 -7.44
N ALA A 68 -6.79 -11.38 -8.34
CA ALA A 68 -7.05 -11.51 -9.77
C ALA A 68 -6.39 -12.77 -10.38
N MET A 69 -5.23 -13.19 -9.86
CA MET A 69 -4.52 -14.39 -10.34
C MET A 69 -5.10 -15.70 -9.77
N VAL A 70 -5.36 -15.74 -8.46
CA VAL A 70 -5.87 -16.94 -7.76
C VAL A 70 -7.39 -17.04 -7.85
N GLY A 71 -8.08 -15.90 -7.94
CA GLY A 71 -9.53 -15.81 -7.88
C GLY A 71 -10.04 -15.54 -6.46
N GLU A 72 -10.97 -14.59 -6.34
CA GLU A 72 -11.52 -14.16 -5.05
C GLU A 72 -12.14 -15.30 -4.23
N LYS A 73 -12.89 -16.19 -4.90
CA LYS A 73 -13.57 -17.31 -4.24
C LYS A 73 -12.58 -18.33 -3.67
N GLU A 74 -11.50 -18.60 -4.41
CA GLU A 74 -10.46 -19.52 -3.97
C GLU A 74 -9.68 -18.93 -2.80
N MET A 75 -9.31 -17.65 -2.90
CA MET A 75 -8.68 -16.92 -1.81
C MET A 75 -9.55 -16.91 -0.54
N ASP A 76 -10.84 -16.59 -0.66
CA ASP A 76 -11.78 -16.63 0.47
C ASP A 76 -11.87 -18.03 1.09
N THR A 77 -11.86 -19.07 0.26
CA THR A 77 -11.86 -20.45 0.73
C THR A 77 -10.60 -20.72 1.56
N HIS A 78 -9.42 -20.28 1.10
CA HIS A 78 -8.16 -20.42 1.82
C HIS A 78 -8.21 -19.70 3.17
N PHE A 79 -8.72 -18.48 3.22
CA PHE A 79 -8.92 -17.73 4.47
C PHE A 79 -9.85 -18.46 5.46
N GLN A 80 -10.91 -19.10 4.95
CA GLN A 80 -11.90 -19.82 5.77
C GLN A 80 -11.34 -21.13 6.34
N VAL A 81 -10.51 -21.84 5.58
CA VAL A 81 -9.92 -23.13 6.00
C VAL A 81 -8.60 -22.98 6.76
N ALA A 82 -8.00 -21.79 6.73
CA ALA A 82 -6.77 -21.49 7.45
C ALA A 82 -6.86 -21.93 8.92
N SER A 83 -5.84 -22.67 9.36
CA SER A 83 -5.80 -23.24 10.71
C SER A 83 -5.87 -22.14 11.77
N ARG A 84 -6.63 -22.40 12.83
CA ARG A 84 -6.73 -21.47 13.96
C ARG A 84 -5.46 -21.57 14.79
N TYR A 85 -4.83 -20.43 15.03
CA TYR A 85 -3.65 -20.33 15.87
C TYR A 85 -3.83 -19.21 16.91
N PRO A 86 -3.47 -19.41 18.19
CA PRO A 86 -3.52 -18.35 19.19
C PRO A 86 -2.69 -17.13 18.77
N GLY A 87 -3.31 -15.95 18.72
CA GLY A 87 -2.64 -14.70 18.33
C GLY A 87 -2.63 -14.40 16.83
N LEU A 88 -3.26 -15.24 16.00
CA LEU A 88 -3.59 -14.92 14.61
C LEU A 88 -5.10 -14.75 14.44
N ARG A 89 -5.51 -13.74 13.68
CA ARG A 89 -6.92 -13.55 13.32
C ARG A 89 -7.37 -14.62 12.31
N HIS A 90 -8.49 -15.25 12.62
CA HIS A 90 -9.13 -16.19 11.71
C HIS A 90 -10.28 -15.52 10.94
N PHE A 91 -10.17 -15.49 9.61
CA PHE A 91 -11.15 -14.88 8.71
C PHE A 91 -12.25 -15.89 8.33
N LYS A 92 -13.10 -16.24 9.30
CA LYS A 92 -14.11 -17.31 9.18
C LYS A 92 -15.07 -17.18 7.99
N LYS A 93 -15.30 -15.97 7.47
CA LYS A 93 -16.19 -15.71 6.33
C LYS A 93 -15.42 -15.30 5.06
N GLY A 94 -14.10 -15.49 5.04
CA GLY A 94 -13.23 -14.88 4.04
C GLY A 94 -13.03 -13.38 4.29
N ILE A 95 -12.43 -12.72 3.31
CA ILE A 95 -12.11 -11.30 3.31
C ILE A 95 -13.07 -10.48 2.44
N SER A 96 -13.75 -11.09 1.46
CA SER A 96 -14.65 -10.36 0.54
C SER A 96 -15.85 -9.71 1.22
N VAL A 97 -16.21 -10.16 2.43
CA VAL A 97 -17.31 -9.58 3.22
C VAL A 97 -16.90 -8.34 4.01
N ILE A 98 -15.60 -8.00 4.06
CA ILE A 98 -15.07 -6.89 4.83
C ILE A 98 -15.08 -5.63 3.96
N SER A 99 -16.03 -4.74 4.24
CA SER A 99 -16.16 -3.47 3.52
C SER A 99 -15.37 -2.32 4.16
N GLN A 100 -15.01 -2.45 5.44
CA GLN A 100 -14.23 -1.47 6.18
C GLN A 100 -13.07 -2.16 6.87
N TRP A 101 -11.86 -1.82 6.42
CA TRP A 101 -10.62 -2.38 6.93
C TRP A 101 -10.02 -1.50 8.01
N THR A 102 -9.64 -2.13 9.11
CA THR A 102 -8.83 -1.52 10.17
C THR A 102 -7.35 -1.80 9.93
N GLY A 103 -6.49 -0.94 10.49
CA GLY A 103 -5.04 -1.16 10.42
C GLY A 103 -4.59 -2.48 11.06
N MET A 104 -5.33 -2.98 12.06
CA MET A 104 -5.08 -4.30 12.64
C MET A 104 -5.42 -5.42 11.67
N GLU A 105 -6.53 -5.32 10.94
CA GLU A 105 -6.93 -6.34 9.97
C GLU A 105 -5.96 -6.44 8.79
N HIS A 106 -5.42 -5.32 8.30
CA HIS A 106 -4.37 -5.35 7.28
C HIS A 106 -3.15 -6.14 7.77
N LYS A 107 -2.64 -5.85 8.98
CA LYS A 107 -1.50 -6.56 9.56
C LYS A 107 -1.75 -8.04 9.79
N GLU A 108 -2.95 -8.39 10.25
CA GLU A 108 -3.31 -9.79 10.46
C GLU A 108 -3.42 -10.56 9.14
N MET A 109 -3.85 -9.91 8.06
CA MET A 109 -3.82 -10.50 6.73
C MET A 109 -2.39 -10.76 6.26
N GLU A 110 -1.49 -9.79 6.39
CA GLU A 110 -0.08 -9.90 6.00
C GLU A 110 0.65 -11.08 6.67
N ARG A 111 0.26 -11.43 7.90
CA ARG A 111 0.86 -12.54 8.66
C ARG A 111 0.57 -13.90 8.07
N VAL A 112 -0.60 -14.08 7.48
CA VAL A 112 -1.07 -15.37 6.94
C VAL A 112 -0.96 -15.44 5.42
N PHE A 113 -0.73 -14.31 4.76
CA PHE A 113 -0.89 -14.18 3.31
C PHE A 113 -0.06 -15.16 2.47
N ILE A 114 1.20 -15.40 2.85
CA ILE A 114 2.07 -16.33 2.11
C ILE A 114 1.59 -17.77 2.21
N ASP A 115 1.11 -18.18 3.38
CA ASP A 115 0.57 -19.52 3.59
C ASP A 115 -0.70 -19.74 2.76
N LEU A 116 -1.50 -18.68 2.59
CA LEU A 116 -2.72 -18.72 1.78
C LEU A 116 -2.43 -18.79 0.28
N LEU A 117 -1.32 -18.20 -0.18
CA LEU A 117 -0.89 -18.31 -1.58
C LEU A 117 -0.25 -19.67 -1.88
N SER A 118 0.30 -20.34 -0.86
CA SER A 118 0.97 -21.63 -1.02
C SER A 118 0.01 -22.69 -1.58
N GLY A 119 0.34 -23.24 -2.75
CA GLY A 119 -0.47 -24.25 -3.44
C GLY A 119 -1.64 -23.71 -4.27
N ALA A 120 -1.92 -22.40 -4.20
CA ALA A 120 -2.91 -21.71 -5.04
C ALA A 120 -2.25 -20.86 -6.14
N ALA A 121 -1.08 -20.28 -5.85
CA ALA A 121 -0.37 -19.40 -6.78
C ALA A 121 0.90 -20.07 -7.32
N GLU A 122 1.32 -19.64 -8.51
CA GLU A 122 2.62 -20.03 -9.08
C GLU A 122 3.79 -19.57 -8.20
N ASP A 123 4.90 -20.31 -8.22
CA ASP A 123 6.10 -20.02 -7.42
C ASP A 123 6.60 -18.58 -7.63
N ASN A 124 6.51 -18.04 -8.85
CA ASN A 124 6.93 -16.67 -9.14
C ASN A 124 6.08 -15.63 -8.39
N ILE A 125 4.77 -15.85 -8.30
CA ILE A 125 3.84 -14.98 -7.56
C ILE A 125 4.14 -15.06 -6.07
N LEU A 126 4.36 -16.28 -5.57
CA LEU A 126 4.70 -16.50 -4.16
C LEU A 126 6.00 -15.78 -3.77
N VAL A 127 7.04 -15.87 -4.62
CA VAL A 127 8.32 -15.17 -4.40
C VAL A 127 8.13 -13.65 -4.46
N MET A 128 7.36 -13.14 -5.41
CA MET A 128 7.03 -11.73 -5.52
C MET A 128 6.33 -11.23 -4.24
N ALA A 129 5.23 -11.87 -3.84
CA ALA A 129 4.48 -11.49 -2.65
C ALA A 129 5.33 -11.56 -1.37
N ARG A 130 6.11 -12.63 -1.21
CA ARG A 130 7.01 -12.80 -0.06
C ARG A 130 8.07 -11.72 0.00
N SER A 131 8.68 -11.37 -1.14
CA SER A 131 9.70 -10.32 -1.19
C SER A 131 9.15 -8.96 -0.76
N LEU A 132 7.92 -8.62 -1.16
CA LEU A 132 7.28 -7.37 -0.74
C LEU A 132 6.92 -7.39 0.75
N LEU A 133 6.40 -8.50 1.26
CA LEU A 133 6.14 -8.66 2.70
C LEU A 133 7.41 -8.58 3.55
N HIS A 134 8.52 -9.19 3.11
CA HIS A 134 9.80 -9.04 3.78
C HIS A 134 10.22 -7.56 3.89
N PHE A 135 10.09 -6.78 2.82
CA PHE A 135 10.35 -5.35 2.87
C PHE A 135 9.48 -4.63 3.91
N ILE A 136 8.17 -4.93 3.92
CA ILE A 136 7.21 -4.37 4.89
C ILE A 136 7.58 -4.76 6.32
N TYR A 137 8.09 -5.96 6.56
CA TYR A 137 8.55 -6.36 7.90
C TYR A 137 9.86 -5.66 8.29
N TYR A 138 10.84 -5.54 7.39
CA TYR A 138 12.11 -4.91 7.71
C TYR A 138 11.98 -3.42 7.99
N VAL A 139 11.17 -2.68 7.23
CA VAL A 139 10.98 -1.23 7.43
C VAL A 139 10.32 -0.90 8.78
N GLN A 140 9.62 -1.87 9.40
CA GLN A 140 9.02 -1.72 10.73
C GLN A 140 10.02 -1.86 11.88
N PHE A 141 11.28 -2.22 11.62
CA PHE A 141 12.27 -2.34 12.68
C PHE A 141 12.56 -0.96 13.28
N GLN A 142 12.51 -0.87 14.61
CA GLN A 142 12.76 0.37 15.34
C GLN A 142 14.18 0.92 15.13
N GLN A 143 15.13 0.03 14.82
CA GLN A 143 16.50 0.37 14.51
C GLN A 143 16.93 -0.35 13.23
N GLN A 144 17.46 0.42 12.29
CA GLN A 144 18.04 -0.10 11.06
C GLN A 144 19.56 -0.23 11.22
N MET A 145 20.11 -1.30 10.68
CA MET A 145 21.54 -1.57 10.58
C MET A 145 21.87 -1.75 9.10
N ASP A 146 23.14 -1.67 8.73
CA ASP A 146 23.57 -1.91 7.33
C ASP A 146 23.01 -3.22 6.77
N LYS A 147 23.00 -4.28 7.58
CA LYS A 147 22.41 -5.57 7.20
C LYS A 147 20.91 -5.52 6.92
N THR A 148 20.13 -4.70 7.64
CA THR A 148 18.68 -4.59 7.43
C THR A 148 18.39 -3.70 6.23
N LEU A 149 19.20 -2.66 5.99
CA LEU A 149 19.13 -1.84 4.79
C LEU A 149 19.44 -2.66 3.53
N VAL A 150 20.48 -3.51 3.57
CA VAL A 150 20.77 -4.47 2.48
C VAL A 150 19.61 -5.43 2.27
N ALA A 151 19.08 -6.03 3.35
CA ALA A 151 17.94 -6.95 3.24
C ALA A 151 16.67 -6.27 2.66
N MET A 152 16.43 -5.00 2.99
CA MET A 152 15.35 -4.20 2.38
C MET A 152 15.58 -4.00 0.89
N GLN A 153 16.79 -3.60 0.49
CA GLN A 153 17.14 -3.38 -0.91
C GLN A 153 17.03 -4.68 -1.72
N ASP A 154 17.52 -5.80 -1.17
CA ASP A 154 17.43 -7.11 -1.79
C ASP A 154 15.97 -7.57 -1.95
N SER A 155 15.14 -7.30 -0.95
CA SER A 155 13.70 -7.58 -1.01
C SER A 155 13.02 -6.79 -2.14
N LEU A 156 13.34 -5.50 -2.30
CA LEU A 156 12.83 -4.68 -3.41
C LEU A 156 13.37 -5.13 -4.78
N ASN A 157 14.65 -5.47 -4.86
CA ASN A 157 15.26 -5.97 -6.09
C ASN A 157 14.59 -7.26 -6.54
N LEU A 158 14.35 -8.18 -5.59
CA LEU A 158 13.67 -9.44 -5.85
C LEU A 158 12.23 -9.20 -6.30
N PHE A 159 11.49 -8.32 -5.63
CA PHE A 159 10.15 -7.92 -6.05
C PHE A 159 10.15 -7.38 -7.49
N HIS A 160 11.05 -6.44 -7.80
CA HIS A 160 11.13 -5.84 -9.13
C HIS A 160 11.58 -6.83 -10.22
N SER A 161 12.37 -7.86 -9.88
CA SER A 161 12.73 -8.92 -10.82
C SER A 161 11.57 -9.85 -11.18
N ARG A 162 10.50 -9.87 -10.36
CA ARG A 162 9.33 -10.75 -10.53
C ARG A 162 8.04 -10.03 -10.91
N LYS A 163 7.90 -8.74 -10.62
CA LYS A 163 6.65 -7.98 -10.84
C LYS A 163 6.17 -7.93 -12.30
N ASN A 164 7.03 -8.26 -13.28
CA ASN A 164 6.62 -8.27 -14.69
C ASN A 164 5.44 -9.20 -14.95
N ILE A 165 5.27 -10.26 -14.15
CA ILE A 165 4.09 -11.14 -14.23
C ILE A 165 2.77 -10.38 -14.04
N VAL A 166 2.74 -9.37 -13.17
CA VAL A 166 1.57 -8.52 -12.94
C VAL A 166 1.29 -7.67 -14.18
N ILE A 167 2.35 -7.11 -14.78
CA ILE A 167 2.27 -6.27 -15.98
C ILE A 167 1.79 -7.09 -17.19
N GLU A 168 2.35 -8.29 -17.37
CA GLU A 168 2.02 -9.19 -18.48
C GLU A 168 0.56 -9.66 -18.41
N LEU A 169 0.06 -9.90 -17.21
CA LEU A 169 -1.34 -10.26 -16.98
C LEU A 169 -2.30 -9.05 -17.06
N SER A 170 -1.78 -7.83 -17.27
CA SER A 170 -2.54 -6.58 -17.36
C SER A 170 -3.42 -6.29 -16.13
N ILE A 171 -2.91 -6.61 -14.94
CA ILE A 171 -3.58 -6.44 -13.64
C ILE A 171 -2.92 -5.31 -12.84
#